data_AF-A0A3M1Y8B9-F1
#
_entry.id   AF-A0A3M1Y8B9-F1
#
_cell.length_a   1.000
_cell.length_b   1.000
_cell.length_c   1.000
_cell.angle_alpha   90.00
_cell.angle_beta   90.00
_cell.angle_gamma   90.00
#
_symmetry.space_group_name_H-M   'P 1'
#
loop_
_entity.id
_entity.type
_entity.pdbx_description
1 polymer ?
#
loop_
_entity_poly.entity_id
_entity_poly.type
_entity_poly.pdbx_seq_one_letter_code
_entity_poly.pdbx_strand_id
1 'polypeptide(L)'
;PELYPVSAKLCLEGKLTGDEEKLKRSNMPRFEERLRRFLVEEKGFILIRSVANNLLRVVSEAELRTDLQLKSLLTPLEDIQKRLDAFEEKEREIVSEKRDFEILLEGETKRIIDEVLDPDLQSVKKELSERMLAEYEEVYQKNRNLPPSKLRKTLEQFIRQSLSEYYAVFRKNEDTRVSMAFEKVAERFQKKINQIVDELLTYSSELFDIPFERFNAEALWSMESSFYFKFKDEPLMIEMLGEALTSLMPRFLSNKIIYKNMKNYLLEMIERQAGRIRWDFVDRLQKSRLEFRWQMLGRIDETIKGIKEAIEKGIEYQKQSKEELKRRQQEIEAELRSLRNIKERVSSIIKSTQLNLTTNNIFY
;
A
#
# COMPACT_ATOMS: atom_id res chain seq x y z
N PRO A 1 7.17 -23.80 6.33
CA PRO A 1 5.89 -24.29 5.77
C PRO A 1 5.38 -25.49 6.59
N GLU A 2 4.22 -25.35 7.24
CA GLU A 2 3.54 -26.49 7.89
C GLU A 2 2.69 -27.22 6.84
N LEU A 3 2.84 -28.55 6.77
CA LEU A 3 2.11 -29.39 5.81
C LEU A 3 1.08 -30.24 6.56
N TYR A 4 -0.18 -30.15 6.14
CA TYR A 4 -1.30 -30.88 6.72
C TYR A 4 -1.88 -31.86 5.70
N PRO A 5 -1.71 -33.18 5.89
CA PRO A 5 -2.42 -34.16 5.06
C PRO A 5 -3.90 -34.12 5.45
N VAL A 6 -4.77 -33.69 4.54
CA VAL A 6 -6.23 -33.62 4.77
C VAL A 6 -6.98 -34.38 3.69
N SER A 7 -8.12 -34.98 4.06
CA SER A 7 -9.06 -35.59 3.10
C SER A 7 -10.39 -34.86 3.15
N ALA A 8 -10.61 -33.93 2.20
CA ALA A 8 -11.86 -33.18 2.09
C ALA A 8 -13.07 -34.09 1.88
N LYS A 9 -12.89 -35.21 1.14
CA LYS A 9 -13.94 -36.21 0.92
C LYS A 9 -14.39 -36.88 2.21
N LEU A 10 -13.45 -37.38 3.02
CA LEU A 10 -13.78 -38.02 4.31
C LEU A 10 -14.39 -37.05 5.30
N CYS A 11 -13.93 -35.79 5.31
CA CYS A 11 -14.51 -34.75 6.14
C CYS A 11 -15.98 -34.48 5.75
N LEU A 12 -16.26 -34.33 4.45
CA LEU A 12 -17.62 -34.08 3.95
C LEU A 12 -18.56 -35.25 4.27
N GLU A 13 -18.13 -36.48 3.98
CA GLU A 13 -18.92 -37.69 4.28
C GLU A 13 -19.18 -37.84 5.78
N GLY A 14 -18.18 -37.59 6.62
CA GLY A 14 -18.32 -37.61 8.08
C GLY A 14 -19.31 -36.55 8.60
N LYS A 15 -19.25 -35.31 8.08
CA LYS A 15 -20.20 -34.23 8.45
C LYS A 15 -21.64 -34.55 8.03
N LEU A 16 -21.83 -35.15 6.85
CA LEU A 16 -23.16 -35.50 6.33
C LEU A 16 -23.79 -36.70 7.04
N THR A 17 -22.97 -37.64 7.51
CA THR A 17 -23.45 -38.90 8.14
C THR A 17 -23.37 -38.89 9.67
N GLY A 18 -22.80 -37.84 10.27
CA GLY A 18 -22.56 -37.76 11.71
C GLY A 18 -21.48 -38.74 12.21
N ASP A 19 -20.62 -39.25 11.32
CA ASP A 19 -19.59 -40.24 11.63
C ASP A 19 -18.30 -39.54 12.10
N GLU A 20 -18.11 -39.51 13.43
CA GLU A 20 -16.94 -38.88 14.07
C GLU A 20 -15.61 -39.55 13.71
N GLU A 21 -15.60 -40.85 13.43
CA GLU A 21 -14.37 -41.56 13.09
C GLU A 21 -13.89 -41.21 11.68
N LYS A 22 -14.81 -41.04 10.73
CA LYS A 22 -14.48 -40.46 9.41
C LYS A 22 -13.96 -39.03 9.52
N LEU A 23 -14.52 -38.22 10.43
CA LEU A 23 -14.04 -36.86 10.68
C LEU A 23 -12.62 -36.86 11.24
N LYS A 24 -12.30 -37.69 12.23
CA LYS A 24 -10.94 -37.82 12.76
C LYS A 24 -9.96 -38.29 11.70
N ARG A 25 -10.32 -39.31 10.92
CA ARG A 25 -9.48 -39.86 9.83
C ARG A 25 -9.26 -38.89 8.68
N SER A 26 -10.15 -37.91 8.50
CA SER A 26 -9.96 -36.84 7.51
C SER A 26 -8.81 -35.88 7.85
N ASN A 27 -8.38 -35.88 9.13
CA ASN A 27 -7.41 -34.95 9.72
C ASN A 27 -7.81 -33.45 9.59
N MET A 28 -9.03 -33.17 9.10
CA MET A 28 -9.56 -31.82 8.98
C MET A 28 -9.72 -31.11 10.35
N PRO A 29 -10.17 -31.78 11.43
CA PRO A 29 -10.28 -31.12 12.74
C PRO A 29 -8.95 -30.58 13.26
N ARG A 30 -7.85 -31.29 13.03
CA ARG A 30 -6.50 -30.85 13.41
C ARG A 30 -6.05 -29.61 12.61
N PHE A 31 -6.37 -29.57 11.32
CA PHE A 31 -6.11 -28.41 10.47
C PHE A 31 -6.99 -27.21 10.87
N GLU A 32 -8.30 -27.43 11.07
CA GLU A 32 -9.26 -26.40 11.50
C GLU A 32 -8.84 -25.80 12.86
N GLU A 33 -8.42 -26.63 13.82
CA GLU A 33 -7.95 -26.13 15.13
C GLU A 33 -6.66 -25.32 14.99
N ARG A 34 -5.68 -25.77 14.19
CA ARG A 34 -4.48 -24.99 13.91
C ARG A 34 -4.82 -23.65 13.25
N LEU A 35 -5.70 -23.67 12.24
CA LEU A 35 -6.12 -22.50 11.50
C LEU A 35 -6.89 -21.53 12.41
N ARG A 36 -7.75 -22.04 13.29
CA ARG A 36 -8.46 -21.26 14.30
C ARG A 36 -7.49 -20.58 15.25
N ARG A 37 -6.49 -21.30 15.78
CA ARG A 37 -5.43 -20.70 16.62
C ARG A 37 -4.62 -19.66 15.84
N PHE A 38 -4.23 -19.96 14.61
CA PHE A 38 -3.52 -19.00 13.76
C PHE A 38 -4.33 -17.71 13.53
N LEU A 39 -5.63 -17.83 13.25
CA LEU A 39 -6.49 -16.68 12.98
C LEU A 39 -6.86 -15.90 14.25
N VAL A 40 -7.17 -16.60 15.34
CA VAL A 40 -7.65 -15.98 16.59
C VAL A 40 -6.50 -15.57 17.50
N GLU A 41 -5.50 -16.42 17.67
CA GLU A 41 -4.41 -16.25 18.65
C GLU A 41 -3.19 -15.57 18.01
N GLU A 42 -2.82 -15.88 16.76
CA GLU A 42 -1.64 -15.23 16.17
C GLU A 42 -2.04 -13.92 15.46
N LYS A 43 -2.90 -13.99 14.44
CA LYS A 43 -3.28 -12.81 13.66
C LYS A 43 -4.27 -11.90 14.38
N GLY A 44 -5.22 -12.47 15.13
CA GLY A 44 -6.23 -11.73 15.89
C GLY A 44 -5.60 -10.83 16.95
N PHE A 45 -4.66 -11.36 17.75
CA PHE A 45 -3.98 -10.55 18.77
C PHE A 45 -3.03 -9.51 18.16
N ILE A 46 -2.36 -9.80 17.05
CA ILE A 46 -1.54 -8.80 16.33
C ILE A 46 -2.43 -7.65 15.83
N LEU A 47 -3.58 -7.94 15.23
CA LEU A 47 -4.52 -6.92 14.77
C LEU A 47 -5.07 -6.09 15.94
N ILE A 48 -5.53 -6.74 17.02
CA ILE A 48 -6.05 -6.04 18.20
C ILE A 48 -4.97 -5.15 18.80
N ARG A 49 -3.73 -5.63 18.91
CA ARG A 49 -2.61 -4.84 19.43
C ARG A 49 -2.31 -3.64 18.54
N SER A 50 -2.25 -3.84 17.22
CA SER A 50 -2.04 -2.76 16.26
C SER A 50 -3.12 -1.69 16.37
N VAL A 51 -4.39 -2.09 16.38
CA VAL A 51 -5.53 -1.17 16.53
C VAL A 51 -5.50 -0.46 17.88
N ALA A 52 -5.23 -1.19 18.97
CA ALA A 52 -5.16 -0.62 20.31
C ALA A 52 -4.00 0.38 20.47
N ASN A 53 -2.82 0.09 19.91
CA ASN A 53 -1.69 1.02 19.90
C ASN A 53 -2.00 2.29 19.10
N ASN A 54 -2.66 2.16 17.95
CA ASN A 54 -3.11 3.31 17.17
C ASN A 54 -4.17 4.13 17.92
N LEU A 55 -5.10 3.48 18.62
CA LEU A 55 -6.07 4.18 19.47
C LEU A 55 -5.38 4.90 20.64
N LEU A 56 -4.41 4.29 21.30
CA LEU A 56 -3.63 4.96 22.35
C LEU A 56 -2.89 6.19 21.84
N ARG A 57 -2.36 6.13 20.62
CA ARG A 57 -1.73 7.28 19.97
C ARG A 57 -2.73 8.41 19.78
N VAL A 58 -3.87 8.15 19.15
CA VAL A 58 -4.91 9.17 18.90
C VAL A 58 -5.42 9.76 20.22
N VAL A 59 -5.66 8.93 21.23
CA VAL A 59 -6.10 9.40 22.56
C VAL A 59 -5.04 10.24 23.25
N SER A 60 -3.76 9.88 23.14
CA SER A 60 -2.66 10.65 23.75
C SER A 60 -2.42 11.97 23.03
N GLU A 61 -2.58 12.01 21.70
CA GLU A 61 -2.57 13.25 20.92
C GLU A 61 -3.75 14.17 21.31
N ALA A 62 -4.95 13.61 21.50
CA ALA A 62 -6.10 14.36 21.99
C ALA A 62 -5.90 14.86 23.43
N GLU A 63 -5.39 14.02 24.33
CA GLU A 63 -5.07 14.38 25.71
C GLU A 63 -4.09 15.57 25.75
N LEU A 64 -3.02 15.51 24.97
CA LEU A 64 -2.05 16.61 24.87
C LEU A 64 -2.71 17.91 24.37
N ARG A 65 -3.56 17.85 23.34
CA ARG A 65 -4.27 19.05 22.83
C ARG A 65 -5.20 19.65 23.91
N THR A 66 -5.94 18.82 24.63
CA THR A 66 -6.81 19.27 25.73
C THR A 66 -5.99 19.88 26.88
N ASP A 67 -4.85 19.27 27.24
CA ASP A 67 -3.93 19.82 28.23
C ASP A 67 -3.29 21.13 27.76
N LEU A 68 -2.92 21.24 26.48
CA LEU A 68 -2.41 22.50 25.88
C LEU A 68 -3.45 23.61 25.98
N GLN A 69 -4.72 23.31 25.70
CA GLN A 69 -5.81 24.27 25.82
C GLN A 69 -5.99 24.72 27.28
N LEU A 70 -5.97 23.78 28.24
CA LEU A 70 -6.06 24.08 29.67
C LEU A 70 -4.87 24.91 30.15
N LYS A 71 -3.64 24.53 29.78
CA LYS A 71 -2.42 25.27 30.13
C LYS A 71 -2.47 26.67 29.55
N SER A 72 -2.92 26.81 28.30
CA SER A 72 -3.08 28.09 27.63
C SER A 72 -4.16 28.93 28.27
N LEU A 73 -5.22 28.36 28.84
CA LEU A 73 -6.26 29.10 29.59
C LEU A 73 -5.73 29.72 30.89
N LEU A 74 -4.81 29.02 31.57
CA LEU A 74 -4.38 29.34 32.93
C LEU A 74 -3.05 30.12 33.01
N THR A 75 -2.31 30.20 31.90
CA THR A 75 -1.00 30.85 31.82
C THR A 75 -1.14 32.32 31.44
N PRO A 76 -0.35 33.27 32.01
CA PRO A 76 -0.38 34.67 31.59
C PRO A 76 -0.24 34.87 30.08
N LEU A 77 -1.01 35.82 29.53
CA LEU A 77 -1.09 36.06 28.09
C LEU A 77 0.28 36.33 27.42
N GLU A 78 1.18 37.05 28.11
CA GLU A 78 2.51 37.35 27.57
C GLU A 78 3.37 36.08 27.44
N ASP A 79 3.31 35.19 28.43
CA ASP A 79 4.10 33.96 28.45
C ASP A 79 3.58 32.95 27.42
N ILE A 80 2.26 32.84 27.26
CA ILE A 80 1.67 31.93 26.28
C ILE A 80 1.90 32.41 24.85
N GLN A 81 1.90 33.72 24.60
CA GLN A 81 2.22 34.28 23.29
C GLN A 81 3.68 34.00 22.91
N LYS A 82 4.64 34.17 23.84
CA LYS A 82 6.06 33.82 23.59
C LYS A 82 6.24 32.35 23.23
N ARG A 83 5.50 31.45 23.88
CA ARG A 83 5.52 30.01 23.57
C ARG A 83 4.89 29.73 22.21
N LEU A 84 3.78 30.39 21.87
CA LEU A 84 3.17 30.27 20.54
C LEU A 84 4.15 30.72 19.44
N ASP A 85 4.82 31.85 19.62
CA ASP A 85 5.80 32.36 18.65
C ASP A 85 6.96 31.36 18.43
N ALA A 86 7.43 30.72 19.51
CA ALA A 86 8.45 29.67 19.43
C ALA A 86 7.94 28.41 18.70
N PHE A 87 6.69 28.02 18.92
CA PHE A 87 6.05 26.93 18.17
C PHE A 87 5.94 27.25 16.66
N GLU A 88 5.58 28.49 16.32
CA GLU A 88 5.50 28.92 14.91
C GLU A 88 6.87 28.95 14.21
N GLU A 89 7.98 29.18 14.94
CA GLU A 89 9.31 28.98 14.40
C GLU A 89 9.58 27.50 14.10
N LYS A 90 9.20 26.61 15.03
CA LYS A 90 9.37 25.17 14.79
C LYS A 90 8.53 24.67 13.60
N GLU A 91 7.34 25.23 13.42
CA GLU A 91 6.50 24.99 12.24
C GLU A 91 7.25 25.36 10.94
N ARG A 92 7.94 26.51 10.89
CA ARG A 92 8.70 26.93 9.70
C ARG A 92 9.82 25.95 9.35
N GLU A 93 10.54 25.43 10.34
CA GLU A 93 11.56 24.40 10.13
C GLU A 93 10.96 23.15 9.47
N ILE A 94 9.82 22.68 9.98
CA ILE A 94 9.16 21.47 9.50
C ILE A 94 8.58 21.65 8.10
N VAL A 95 8.07 22.84 7.78
CA VAL A 95 7.64 23.15 6.41
C VAL A 95 8.79 23.00 5.41
N SER A 96 10.03 23.31 5.81
CA SER A 96 11.21 23.04 4.97
C SER A 96 11.44 21.53 4.81
N GLU A 97 11.41 20.77 5.90
CA GLU A 97 11.58 19.30 5.86
C GLU A 97 10.52 18.61 4.97
N LYS A 98 9.28 19.12 4.94
CA LYS A 98 8.23 18.62 4.05
C LYS A 98 8.59 18.79 2.57
N ARG A 99 9.24 19.90 2.18
CA ARG A 99 9.66 20.11 0.78
C ARG A 99 10.74 19.11 0.38
N ASP A 100 11.71 18.88 1.26
CA ASP A 100 12.77 17.90 1.02
C ASP A 100 12.18 16.48 0.88
N PHE A 101 11.18 16.15 1.71
CA PHE A 101 10.44 14.89 1.60
C PHE A 101 9.81 14.68 0.22
N GLU A 102 9.19 15.71 -0.36
CA GLU A 102 8.55 15.63 -1.67
C GLU A 102 9.56 15.31 -2.78
N ILE A 103 10.69 16.01 -2.78
CA ILE A 103 11.79 15.82 -3.75
C ILE A 103 12.36 14.40 -3.63
N LEU A 104 12.61 13.95 -2.40
CA LEU A 104 13.15 12.61 -2.15
C LEU A 104 12.18 11.52 -2.60
N LEU A 105 10.89 11.66 -2.31
CA LEU A 105 9.87 10.67 -2.70
C LEU A 105 9.74 10.59 -4.23
N GLU A 106 9.80 11.72 -4.93
CA GLU A 106 9.81 11.76 -6.39
C GLU A 106 11.06 11.09 -6.97
N GLY A 107 12.24 11.38 -6.41
CA GLY A 107 13.49 10.74 -6.83
C GLY A 107 13.48 9.23 -6.64
N GLU A 108 12.93 8.74 -5.53
CA GLU A 108 12.79 7.31 -5.25
C GLU A 108 11.80 6.62 -6.20
N THR A 109 10.70 7.30 -6.53
CA THR A 109 9.74 6.83 -7.54
C THR A 109 10.40 6.71 -8.91
N LYS A 110 11.20 7.72 -9.30
CA LYS A 110 11.97 7.68 -10.54
C LYS A 110 12.99 6.55 -10.54
N ARG A 111 13.65 6.30 -9.40
CA ARG A 111 14.60 5.20 -9.26
C ARG A 111 13.94 3.84 -9.47
N ILE A 112 12.71 3.62 -8.98
CA ILE A 112 11.96 2.38 -9.26
C ILE A 112 11.74 2.20 -10.77
N ILE A 113 11.40 3.27 -11.48
CA ILE A 113 11.21 3.21 -12.94
C ILE A 113 12.52 2.87 -13.64
N ASP A 114 13.59 3.61 -13.33
CA ASP A 114 14.86 3.54 -14.04
C ASP A 114 15.68 2.27 -13.71
N GLU A 115 15.55 1.73 -12.49
CA GLU A 115 16.37 0.60 -12.00
C GLU A 115 15.60 -0.73 -11.90
N VAL A 116 14.26 -0.72 -11.91
CA VAL A 116 13.44 -1.95 -11.84
C VAL A 116 12.68 -2.13 -13.15
N LEU A 117 11.72 -1.26 -13.42
CA LEU A 117 10.77 -1.43 -14.52
C LEU A 117 11.42 -1.39 -15.91
N ASP A 118 12.23 -0.37 -16.18
CA ASP A 118 12.84 -0.18 -17.49
C ASP A 118 13.84 -1.30 -17.85
N PRO A 119 14.75 -1.72 -16.95
CA PRO A 119 15.60 -2.88 -17.17
C PRO A 119 14.83 -4.18 -17.41
N ASP A 120 13.80 -4.45 -16.61
CA ASP A 120 12.98 -5.67 -16.74
C ASP A 120 12.24 -5.68 -18.09
N LEU A 121 11.71 -4.54 -18.52
CA LEU A 121 11.10 -4.39 -19.84
C LEU A 121 12.12 -4.58 -20.97
N GLN A 122 13.33 -4.01 -20.88
CA GLN A 122 14.36 -4.22 -21.91
C GLN A 122 14.77 -5.69 -22.01
N SER A 123 14.92 -6.37 -20.87
CA SER A 123 15.23 -7.80 -20.83
C SER A 123 14.13 -8.62 -21.50
N VAL A 124 12.87 -8.35 -21.17
CA VAL A 124 11.73 -9.03 -21.77
C VAL A 124 11.62 -8.78 -23.27
N LYS A 125 11.78 -7.54 -23.73
CA LYS A 125 11.72 -7.24 -25.16
C LYS A 125 12.76 -8.04 -25.94
N LYS A 126 13.99 -8.15 -25.41
CA LYS A 126 15.07 -8.90 -26.03
C LYS A 126 14.76 -10.40 -26.07
N GLU A 127 14.43 -10.98 -24.92
CA GLU A 127 14.09 -12.41 -24.78
C GLU A 127 12.91 -12.79 -25.69
N LEU A 128 11.84 -11.99 -25.64
CA LEU A 128 10.62 -12.22 -26.40
C LEU A 128 10.87 -12.08 -27.91
N SER A 129 11.67 -11.10 -28.33
CA SER A 129 12.04 -10.94 -29.74
C SER A 129 12.82 -12.15 -30.24
N GLU A 130 13.85 -12.59 -29.52
CA GLU A 130 14.68 -13.74 -29.91
C GLU A 130 13.85 -15.03 -30.00
N ARG A 131 13.06 -15.31 -28.96
CA ARG A 131 12.20 -16.49 -28.89
C ARG A 131 11.11 -16.48 -29.96
N MET A 132 10.34 -15.40 -30.06
CA MET A 132 9.19 -15.36 -30.96
C MET A 132 9.60 -15.29 -32.42
N LEU A 133 10.77 -14.73 -32.76
CA LEU A 133 11.28 -14.77 -34.13
C LEU A 133 11.59 -16.20 -34.58
N ALA A 134 12.14 -17.04 -33.70
CA ALA A 134 12.40 -18.44 -33.98
C ALA A 134 11.09 -19.23 -34.15
N GLU A 135 10.16 -19.08 -33.20
CA GLU A 135 8.83 -19.71 -33.27
C GLU A 135 8.04 -19.25 -34.51
N TYR A 136 8.12 -17.95 -34.84
CA TYR A 136 7.49 -17.38 -36.02
C TYR A 136 8.00 -17.99 -37.33
N GLU A 137 9.32 -18.23 -37.44
CA GLU A 137 9.91 -18.90 -38.60
C GLU A 137 9.38 -20.33 -38.73
N GLU A 138 9.31 -21.08 -37.63
CA GLU A 138 8.75 -22.44 -37.64
C GLU A 138 7.29 -22.46 -38.08
N VAL A 139 6.46 -21.57 -37.52
CA VAL A 139 5.05 -21.45 -37.87
C VAL A 139 4.91 -21.08 -39.35
N TYR A 140 5.74 -20.17 -39.86
CA TYR A 140 5.75 -19.84 -41.28
C TYR A 140 6.12 -21.04 -42.15
N GLN A 141 7.21 -21.75 -41.85
CA GLN A 141 7.66 -22.89 -42.67
C GLN A 141 6.62 -24.02 -42.70
N LYS A 142 5.98 -24.33 -41.56
CA LYS A 142 4.90 -25.33 -41.46
C LYS A 142 3.66 -24.95 -42.28
N ASN A 143 3.42 -23.65 -42.48
CA ASN A 143 2.21 -23.13 -43.12
C ASN A 143 2.43 -22.46 -44.48
N ARG A 144 3.66 -22.48 -45.03
CA ARG A 144 4.04 -21.74 -46.25
C ARG A 144 3.24 -22.08 -47.51
N ASN A 145 2.60 -23.25 -47.53
CA ASN A 145 1.79 -23.73 -48.65
C ASN A 145 0.33 -23.28 -48.57
N LEU A 146 -0.08 -22.63 -47.47
CA LEU A 146 -1.43 -22.10 -47.33
C LEU A 146 -1.70 -20.95 -48.32
N PRO A 147 -2.98 -20.75 -48.71
CA PRO A 147 -3.39 -19.55 -49.42
C PRO A 147 -3.00 -18.27 -48.64
N PRO A 148 -2.61 -17.17 -49.32
CA PRO A 148 -2.12 -15.94 -48.68
C PRO A 148 -2.99 -15.42 -47.53
N SER A 149 -4.32 -15.38 -47.71
CA SER A 149 -5.26 -14.94 -46.66
C SER A 149 -5.23 -15.85 -45.43
N LYS A 150 -5.17 -17.18 -45.62
CA LYS A 150 -5.09 -18.15 -44.52
C LYS A 150 -3.74 -18.08 -43.81
N LEU A 151 -2.64 -18.00 -44.56
CA LEU A 151 -1.29 -17.84 -44.02
C LEU A 151 -1.19 -16.60 -43.12
N ARG A 152 -1.69 -15.46 -43.60
CA ARG A 152 -1.70 -14.21 -42.83
C ARG A 152 -2.49 -14.36 -41.51
N LYS A 153 -3.70 -14.92 -41.57
CA LYS A 153 -4.53 -15.14 -40.38
C LYS A 153 -3.85 -16.07 -39.37
N THR A 154 -3.20 -17.14 -39.85
CA THR A 154 -2.44 -18.06 -38.99
C THR A 154 -1.28 -17.35 -38.29
N LEU A 155 -0.49 -16.56 -39.01
CA LEU A 155 0.63 -15.80 -38.43
C LEU A 155 0.15 -14.74 -37.45
N GLU A 156 -0.94 -14.04 -37.78
CA GLU A 156 -1.53 -13.03 -36.89
C GLU A 156 -2.08 -13.66 -35.60
N GLN A 157 -2.77 -14.81 -35.70
CA GLN A 157 -3.27 -15.53 -34.54
C GLN A 157 -2.12 -16.01 -33.64
N PHE A 158 -1.04 -16.54 -34.23
CA PHE A 158 0.16 -16.90 -33.49
C PHE A 158 0.73 -15.70 -32.73
N ILE A 159 0.93 -14.55 -33.39
CA ILE A 159 1.46 -13.34 -32.76
C ILE A 159 0.54 -12.89 -31.60
N ARG A 160 -0.78 -12.85 -31.83
CA ARG A 160 -1.76 -12.46 -30.81
C ARG A 160 -1.68 -13.35 -29.58
N GLN A 161 -1.76 -14.65 -29.78
CA GLN A 161 -1.82 -15.63 -28.70
C GLN A 161 -0.51 -15.62 -27.90
N SER A 162 0.64 -15.74 -28.57
CA SER A 162 1.93 -15.81 -27.91
C SER A 162 2.28 -14.51 -27.18
N LEU A 163 2.01 -13.33 -27.76
CA LEU A 163 2.21 -12.07 -27.04
C LEU A 163 1.27 -11.93 -25.85
N SER A 164 0.01 -12.36 -25.99
CA SER A 164 -0.97 -12.26 -24.91
C SER A 164 -0.60 -13.13 -23.72
N GLU A 165 -0.25 -14.38 -23.97
CA GLU A 165 0.15 -15.33 -22.93
C GLU A 165 1.42 -14.86 -22.21
N TYR A 166 2.43 -14.39 -22.97
CA TYR A 166 3.69 -13.96 -22.39
C TYR A 166 3.54 -12.69 -21.54
N TYR A 167 2.92 -11.64 -22.10
CA TYR A 167 2.80 -10.38 -21.38
C TYR A 167 1.83 -10.46 -20.19
N ALA A 168 0.85 -11.36 -20.20
CA ALA A 168 0.00 -11.59 -19.03
C ALA A 168 0.82 -12.11 -17.84
N VAL A 169 1.71 -13.08 -18.06
CA VAL A 169 2.60 -13.61 -17.01
C VAL A 169 3.61 -12.55 -16.56
N PHE A 170 4.25 -11.86 -17.51
CA PHE A 170 5.19 -10.79 -17.19
C PHE A 170 4.55 -9.70 -16.34
N ARG A 171 3.40 -9.15 -16.75
CA ARG A 171 2.70 -8.07 -16.01
C ARG A 171 2.43 -8.47 -14.57
N LYS A 172 1.99 -9.70 -14.31
CA LYS A 172 1.70 -10.17 -12.95
C LYS A 172 2.94 -10.26 -12.07
N ASN A 173 4.06 -10.72 -12.63
CA ASN A 173 5.32 -10.80 -11.90
C ASN A 173 5.89 -9.40 -11.65
N GLU A 174 5.80 -8.54 -12.66
CA GLU A 174 6.29 -7.17 -12.62
C GLU A 174 5.49 -6.31 -11.64
N ASP A 175 4.18 -6.52 -11.56
CA ASP A 175 3.31 -5.95 -10.52
C ASP A 175 3.89 -6.20 -9.14
N THR A 176 4.15 -7.46 -8.81
CA THR A 176 4.67 -7.84 -7.49
C THR A 176 6.00 -7.14 -7.21
N ARG A 177 6.90 -7.08 -8.19
CA ARG A 177 8.22 -6.45 -8.03
C ARG A 177 8.14 -4.94 -7.83
N VAL A 178 7.41 -4.24 -8.68
CA VAL A 178 7.24 -2.77 -8.59
C VAL A 178 6.51 -2.40 -7.30
N SER A 179 5.46 -3.15 -6.93
CA SER A 179 4.71 -2.95 -5.70
C SER A 179 5.60 -3.12 -4.46
N MET A 180 6.37 -4.21 -4.37
CA MET A 180 7.31 -4.42 -3.25
C MET A 180 8.39 -3.34 -3.18
N ALA A 181 8.88 -2.87 -4.33
CA ALA A 181 9.86 -1.79 -4.38
C ALA A 181 9.28 -0.48 -3.84
N PHE A 182 8.05 -0.14 -4.22
CA PHE A 182 7.35 1.04 -3.72
C PHE A 182 6.98 0.93 -2.24
N GLU A 183 6.50 -0.23 -1.78
CA GLU A 183 6.19 -0.49 -0.37
C GLU A 183 7.41 -0.25 0.52
N LYS A 184 8.59 -0.75 0.12
CA LYS A 184 9.84 -0.53 0.85
C LYS A 184 10.20 0.96 0.96
N VAL A 185 9.95 1.73 -0.10
CA VAL A 185 10.10 3.20 -0.07
C VAL A 185 9.08 3.78 0.90
N ALA A 186 7.80 3.48 0.74
CA ALA A 186 6.72 4.00 1.58
C ALA A 186 6.96 3.74 3.08
N GLU A 187 7.40 2.54 3.46
CA GLU A 187 7.73 2.20 4.86
C GLU A 187 8.81 3.12 5.45
N ARG A 188 9.87 3.41 4.67
CA ARG A 188 10.96 4.29 5.12
C ARG A 188 10.44 5.71 5.34
N PHE A 189 9.65 6.22 4.41
CA PHE A 189 9.09 7.58 4.49
C PHE A 189 8.04 7.67 5.61
N GLN A 190 7.21 6.64 5.81
CA GLN A 190 6.25 6.58 6.91
C GLN A 190 6.95 6.65 8.28
N LYS A 191 8.07 5.93 8.46
CA LYS A 191 8.87 6.02 9.69
C LYS A 191 9.37 7.43 9.94
N LYS A 192 9.87 8.11 8.91
CA LYS A 192 10.36 9.49 9.02
C LYS A 192 9.23 10.47 9.36
N ILE A 193 8.05 10.31 8.77
CA ILE A 193 6.87 11.15 9.07
C ILE A 193 6.42 10.93 10.52
N ASN A 194 6.35 9.69 10.98
CA ASN A 194 6.01 9.40 12.37
C ASN A 194 7.02 10.04 13.33
N GLN A 195 8.32 10.03 13.00
CA GLN A 195 9.35 10.72 13.79
C GLN A 195 9.10 12.23 13.85
N ILE A 196 8.81 12.89 12.72
CA ILE A 196 8.51 14.33 12.68
C ILE A 196 7.28 14.65 13.54
N VAL A 197 6.22 13.84 13.46
CA VAL A 197 5.01 14.02 14.29
C VAL A 197 5.34 13.83 15.78
N ASP A 198 6.12 12.81 16.13
CA ASP A 198 6.50 12.55 17.53
C ASP A 198 7.42 13.66 18.08
N GLU A 199 8.32 14.19 17.26
CA GLU A 199 9.17 15.35 17.57
C GLU A 199 8.33 16.61 17.80
N LEU A 200 7.33 16.88 16.95
CA LEU A 200 6.37 17.97 17.12
C LEU A 200 5.64 17.89 18.46
N LEU A 201 5.03 16.73 18.75
CA LEU A 201 4.25 16.53 19.97
C LEU A 201 5.13 16.67 21.23
N THR A 202 6.36 16.19 21.15
CA THR A 202 7.31 16.30 22.28
C THR A 202 7.79 17.73 22.45
N TYR A 203 8.13 18.41 21.37
CA TYR A 203 8.52 19.80 21.42
C TYR A 203 7.41 20.64 22.06
N SER A 204 6.14 20.41 21.70
CA SER A 204 4.99 21.06 22.34
C SER A 204 4.84 20.67 23.82
N SER A 205 5.02 19.40 24.17
CA SER A 205 5.00 18.94 25.55
C SER A 205 6.05 19.65 26.41
N GLU A 206 7.29 19.77 25.93
CA GLU A 206 8.39 20.46 26.61
C GLU A 206 8.17 21.96 26.70
N LEU A 207 7.80 22.59 25.57
CA LEU A 207 7.58 24.03 25.47
C LEU A 207 6.46 24.51 26.41
N PHE A 208 5.43 23.68 26.61
CA PHE A 208 4.29 24.01 27.46
C PHE A 208 4.34 23.40 28.86
N ASP A 209 5.35 22.58 29.17
CA ASP A 209 5.50 21.88 30.44
C ASP A 209 4.25 21.04 30.77
N ILE A 210 3.96 20.09 29.88
CA ILE A 210 2.84 19.15 29.93
C ILE A 210 3.37 17.73 29.72
N PRO A 211 2.99 16.72 30.52
CA PRO A 211 3.44 15.35 30.31
C PRO A 211 2.86 14.79 29.01
N PHE A 212 3.71 14.17 28.18
CA PHE A 212 3.28 13.46 26.98
C PHE A 212 3.86 12.05 26.95
N GLU A 213 2.99 11.07 26.75
CA GLU A 213 3.37 9.67 26.63
C GLU A 213 3.34 9.25 25.16
N ARG A 214 4.47 8.77 24.66
CA ARG A 214 4.61 8.35 23.26
C ARG A 214 4.13 6.91 23.07
N PHE A 215 3.32 6.70 22.04
CA PHE A 215 2.90 5.38 21.58
C PHE A 215 3.32 5.16 20.13
N ASN A 216 3.99 4.04 19.88
CA ASN A 216 4.38 3.66 18.52
C ASN A 216 3.12 3.25 17.73
N ALA A 217 2.82 4.00 16.67
CA ALA A 217 1.85 3.56 15.68
C ALA A 217 2.42 2.36 14.93
N GLU A 218 1.79 1.19 15.07
CA GLU A 218 2.05 0.08 14.16
C GLU A 218 1.47 0.43 12.79
N ALA A 219 2.25 0.22 11.72
CA ALA A 219 1.86 0.58 10.36
C ALA A 219 0.62 -0.21 9.93
N LEU A 220 -0.57 0.38 10.11
CA LEU A 220 -1.82 -0.13 9.53
C LEU A 220 -1.85 0.02 8.00
N TRP A 221 -0.93 0.82 7.45
CA TRP A 221 -0.82 1.04 6.01
C TRP A 221 -0.62 -0.28 5.26
N SER A 222 0.06 -1.27 5.85
CA SER A 222 0.25 -2.60 5.25
C SER A 222 -1.05 -3.38 5.00
N MET A 223 -2.19 -2.92 5.52
CA MET A 223 -3.48 -3.59 5.35
C MET A 223 -4.36 -2.96 4.26
N GLU A 224 -4.20 -1.66 3.98
CA GLU A 224 -4.93 -0.96 2.93
C GLU A 224 -4.09 -0.75 1.65
N SER A 225 -2.77 -0.57 1.75
CA SER A 225 -1.93 -0.23 0.60
C SER A 225 -1.63 -1.40 -0.33
N SER A 226 -1.55 -2.62 0.21
CA SER A 226 -1.37 -3.84 -0.59
C SER A 226 -2.58 -4.13 -1.49
N PHE A 227 -3.66 -3.35 -1.37
CA PHE A 227 -4.90 -3.51 -2.12
C PHE A 227 -5.10 -2.51 -3.27
N TYR A 228 -4.28 -1.47 -3.38
CA TYR A 228 -4.42 -0.48 -4.47
C TYR A 228 -3.61 -0.78 -5.73
N PHE A 229 -2.70 -1.76 -5.68
CA PHE A 229 -2.11 -2.37 -6.87
C PHE A 229 -2.91 -3.63 -7.25
N LYS A 230 -4.17 -3.47 -7.64
CA LYS A 230 -4.88 -4.49 -8.41
C LYS A 230 -5.17 -3.95 -9.79
N PHE A 231 -4.34 -4.39 -10.73
CA PHE A 231 -4.51 -4.14 -12.15
C PHE A 231 -5.93 -4.53 -12.54
N LYS A 232 -6.68 -3.60 -13.11
CA LYS A 232 -7.73 -4.03 -14.02
C LYS A 232 -7.02 -4.68 -15.20
N ASP A 233 -7.42 -5.90 -15.55
CA ASP A 233 -7.04 -6.54 -16.79
C ASP A 233 -7.49 -5.64 -17.95
N GLU A 234 -6.63 -4.72 -18.38
CA GLU A 234 -6.83 -4.07 -19.66
C GLU A 234 -6.49 -5.08 -20.75
N PRO A 235 -7.45 -5.44 -21.61
CA PRO A 235 -7.19 -6.39 -22.68
C PRO A 235 -6.07 -5.84 -23.57
N LEU A 236 -5.08 -6.68 -23.86
CA LEU A 236 -4.01 -6.35 -24.79
C LEU A 236 -4.62 -5.98 -26.15
N MET A 237 -4.53 -4.70 -26.49
CA MET A 237 -5.06 -4.15 -27.74
C MET A 237 -4.09 -4.45 -28.87
N ILE A 238 -4.12 -5.67 -29.40
CA ILE A 238 -3.36 -6.04 -30.60
C ILE A 238 -4.23 -5.64 -31.81
N GLU A 239 -3.83 -4.59 -32.53
CA GLU A 239 -4.56 -4.02 -33.67
C GLU A 239 -4.54 -4.99 -34.87
N MET A 240 -5.69 -5.25 -35.51
CA MET A 240 -5.72 -6.04 -36.75
C MET A 240 -5.07 -5.25 -37.88
N LEU A 241 -4.12 -5.84 -38.61
CA LEU A 241 -3.69 -5.23 -39.87
C LEU A 241 -4.86 -5.34 -40.87
N GLY A 242 -5.27 -4.22 -41.48
CA GLY A 242 -6.30 -4.21 -42.54
C GLY A 242 -5.90 -5.01 -43.78
N GLU A 243 -6.86 -5.56 -44.53
CA GLU A 243 -6.61 -6.39 -45.72
C GLU A 243 -5.86 -5.61 -46.82
N ALA A 244 -4.52 -5.63 -46.82
CA ALA A 244 -3.73 -5.19 -47.96
C ALA A 244 -4.03 -6.05 -49.22
N LEU A 245 -3.99 -5.41 -50.40
CA LEU A 245 -4.22 -5.94 -51.77
C LEU A 245 -3.30 -7.11 -52.21
N THR A 246 -2.64 -7.78 -51.26
CA THR A 246 -1.84 -9.01 -51.42
C THR A 246 -2.63 -10.20 -51.96
N SER A 247 -3.97 -10.12 -52.01
CA SER A 247 -4.86 -11.13 -52.59
C SER A 247 -4.76 -11.26 -54.12
N LEU A 248 -4.20 -10.26 -54.81
CA LEU A 248 -4.13 -10.20 -56.28
C LEU A 248 -2.76 -10.61 -56.88
N MET A 249 -1.79 -11.03 -56.05
CA MET A 249 -0.43 -11.38 -56.51
C MET A 249 -0.15 -12.89 -56.61
N PRO A 250 0.79 -13.33 -57.48
CA PRO A 250 1.25 -14.71 -57.53
C PRO A 250 1.73 -15.21 -56.15
N ARG A 251 1.35 -16.45 -55.79
CA ARG A 251 1.54 -17.03 -54.43
C ARG A 251 2.98 -16.95 -53.91
N PHE A 252 3.98 -17.10 -54.78
CA PHE A 252 5.39 -17.04 -54.40
C PHE A 252 5.86 -15.63 -54.00
N LEU A 253 5.26 -14.58 -54.57
CA LEU A 253 5.55 -13.19 -54.21
C LEU A 253 4.76 -12.78 -52.97
N SER A 254 3.47 -13.14 -52.90
CA SER A 254 2.61 -12.76 -51.77
C SER A 254 3.04 -13.43 -50.46
N ASN A 255 3.46 -14.70 -50.46
CA ASN A 255 3.89 -15.37 -49.23
C ASN A 255 5.18 -14.79 -48.63
N LYS A 256 6.13 -14.34 -49.46
CA LYS A 256 7.36 -13.70 -49.00
C LYS A 256 7.10 -12.28 -48.46
N ILE A 257 6.18 -11.55 -49.10
CA ILE A 257 5.74 -10.24 -48.62
C ILE A 257 4.99 -10.37 -47.29
N ILE A 258 4.06 -11.32 -47.18
CA ILE A 258 3.32 -11.59 -45.94
C ILE A 258 4.27 -11.95 -44.82
N TYR A 259 5.26 -12.83 -45.07
CA TYR A 259 6.28 -13.17 -44.09
C TYR A 259 7.00 -11.93 -43.55
N LYS A 260 7.50 -11.06 -44.43
CA LYS A 260 8.23 -9.86 -44.02
C LYS A 260 7.35 -8.88 -43.25
N ASN A 261 6.13 -8.64 -43.73
CA ASN A 261 5.20 -7.70 -43.10
C ASN A 261 4.75 -8.19 -41.72
N MET A 262 4.40 -9.46 -41.60
CA MET A 262 3.96 -10.04 -40.32
C MET A 262 5.13 -10.17 -39.32
N LYS A 263 6.37 -10.37 -39.80
CA LYS A 263 7.58 -10.33 -38.96
C LYS A 263 7.84 -8.93 -38.41
N ASN A 264 7.72 -7.90 -39.26
CA ASN A 264 7.85 -6.51 -38.81
C ASN A 264 6.73 -6.15 -37.81
N TYR A 265 5.51 -6.58 -38.10
CA TYR A 265 4.36 -6.39 -37.21
C TYR A 265 4.57 -7.06 -35.84
N LEU A 266 5.15 -8.27 -35.79
CA LEU A 266 5.52 -8.92 -34.53
C LEU A 266 6.45 -8.03 -33.69
N LEU A 267 7.55 -7.56 -34.29
CA LEU A 267 8.53 -6.71 -33.59
C LEU A 267 7.91 -5.37 -33.14
N GLU A 268 7.09 -4.76 -34.00
CA GLU A 268 6.37 -3.55 -33.66
C GLU A 268 5.38 -3.78 -32.50
N MET A 269 4.67 -4.90 -32.49
CA MET A 269 3.77 -5.24 -31.39
C MET A 269 4.53 -5.49 -30.09
N ILE A 270 5.71 -6.13 -30.13
CA ILE A 270 6.56 -6.28 -28.93
C ILE A 270 6.88 -4.90 -28.35
N GLU A 271 7.36 -3.96 -29.16
CA GLU A 271 7.70 -2.60 -28.72
C GLU A 271 6.47 -1.82 -28.21
N ARG A 272 5.37 -1.82 -28.96
CA ARG A 272 4.15 -1.10 -28.57
C ARG A 272 3.56 -1.64 -27.27
N GLN A 273 3.54 -2.96 -27.08
CA GLN A 273 3.02 -3.54 -25.83
C GLN A 273 3.94 -3.24 -24.65
N ALA A 274 5.26 -3.31 -24.82
CA ALA A 274 6.20 -2.90 -23.77
C ALA A 274 6.03 -1.42 -23.39
N GLY A 275 5.84 -0.53 -24.37
CA GLY A 275 5.58 0.89 -24.14
C GLY A 275 4.28 1.15 -23.39
N ARG A 276 3.19 0.44 -23.74
CA ARG A 276 1.90 0.53 -23.03
C ARG A 276 2.00 0.02 -21.60
N ILE A 277 2.69 -1.11 -21.40
CA ILE A 277 2.96 -1.65 -20.07
C ILE A 277 3.72 -0.63 -19.24
N ARG A 278 4.81 -0.09 -19.78
CA ARG A 278 5.61 0.95 -19.12
C ARG A 278 4.75 2.13 -18.70
N TRP A 279 3.96 2.67 -19.62
CA TRP A 279 3.11 3.82 -19.35
C TRP A 279 2.12 3.55 -18.22
N ASP A 280 1.44 2.40 -18.24
CA ASP A 280 0.49 1.99 -17.20
C ASP A 280 1.16 1.85 -15.82
N PHE A 281 2.33 1.22 -15.75
CA PHE A 281 3.10 1.14 -14.50
C PHE A 281 3.53 2.50 -13.98
N VAL A 282 4.05 3.37 -14.86
CA VAL A 282 4.51 4.72 -14.48
C VAL A 282 3.35 5.57 -13.99
N ASP A 283 2.22 5.58 -14.70
CA ASP A 283 1.02 6.34 -14.32
C ASP A 283 0.50 5.90 -12.95
N ARG A 284 0.40 4.59 -12.70
CA ARG A 284 -0.07 4.06 -11.41
C ARG A 284 0.91 4.35 -10.29
N LEU A 285 2.21 4.17 -10.51
CA LEU A 285 3.22 4.52 -9.53
C LEU A 285 3.18 6.01 -9.16
N GLN A 286 2.95 6.89 -10.15
CA GLN A 286 2.78 8.32 -9.91
C GLN A 286 1.51 8.63 -9.09
N LYS A 287 0.39 7.97 -9.37
CA LYS A 287 -0.85 8.10 -8.58
C LYS A 287 -0.65 7.65 -7.15
N SER A 288 -0.08 6.47 -6.93
CA SER A 288 0.22 5.95 -5.59
C SER A 288 1.19 6.85 -4.83
N ARG A 289 2.21 7.39 -5.50
CA ARG A 289 3.12 8.38 -4.91
C ARG A 289 2.36 9.63 -4.44
N LEU A 290 1.48 10.17 -5.29
CA LEU A 290 0.70 11.34 -4.93
C LEU A 290 -0.19 11.03 -3.72
N GLU A 291 -1.00 9.98 -3.77
CA GLU A 291 -1.87 9.58 -2.66
C GLU A 291 -1.10 9.39 -1.36
N PHE A 292 0.02 8.67 -1.40
CA PHE A 292 0.93 8.51 -0.27
C PHE A 292 1.43 9.85 0.26
N ARG A 293 1.90 10.74 -0.62
CA ARG A 293 2.35 12.09 -0.25
C ARG A 293 1.24 12.88 0.45
N TRP A 294 0.03 12.89 -0.11
CA TRP A 294 -1.12 13.60 0.46
C TRP A 294 -1.45 13.07 1.87
N GLN A 295 -1.54 11.75 2.04
CA GLN A 295 -1.82 11.14 3.34
C GLN A 295 -0.72 11.44 4.37
N MET A 296 0.55 11.32 3.96
CA MET A 296 1.67 11.47 4.90
C MET A 296 1.90 12.91 5.32
N LEU A 297 1.92 13.85 4.38
CA LEU A 297 2.11 15.26 4.69
C LEU A 297 0.89 15.85 5.40
N GLY A 298 -0.32 15.37 5.07
CA GLY A 298 -1.54 15.74 5.77
C GLY A 298 -1.49 15.46 7.26
N ARG A 299 -0.89 14.35 7.70
CA ARG A 299 -0.72 14.04 9.13
C ARG A 299 0.14 15.06 9.87
N ILE A 300 1.18 15.59 9.22
CA ILE A 300 2.00 16.66 9.82
C ILE A 300 1.14 17.93 9.95
N ASP A 301 0.44 18.30 8.89
CA ASP A 301 -0.41 19.51 8.87
C ASP A 301 -1.54 19.44 9.91
N GLU A 302 -2.20 18.30 10.03
CA GLU A 302 -3.24 18.06 11.03
C GLU A 302 -2.70 18.12 12.46
N THR A 303 -1.45 17.68 12.67
CA THR A 303 -0.80 17.75 13.98
C THR A 303 -0.48 19.20 14.35
N ILE A 304 0.17 19.94 13.44
CA ILE A 304 0.50 21.36 13.63
C ILE A 304 -0.76 22.18 13.89
N LYS A 305 -1.76 22.02 13.01
CA LYS A 305 -3.05 22.70 13.12
C LYS A 305 -3.73 22.39 14.45
N GLY A 306 -3.79 21.12 14.84
CA GLY A 306 -4.43 20.71 16.09
C GLY A 306 -3.78 21.28 17.34
N ILE A 307 -2.44 21.39 17.37
CA ILE A 307 -1.70 22.03 18.47
C ILE A 307 -1.99 23.53 18.49
N LYS A 308 -1.86 24.21 17.35
CA LYS A 308 -2.08 25.66 17.23
C LYS A 308 -3.50 26.06 17.63
N GLU A 309 -4.51 25.37 17.11
CA GLU A 309 -5.91 25.62 17.45
C GLU A 309 -6.20 25.40 18.95
N ALA A 310 -5.56 24.42 19.59
CA ALA A 310 -5.73 24.19 21.03
C ALA A 310 -5.20 25.36 21.86
N ILE A 311 -4.02 25.89 21.49
CA ILE A 311 -3.40 27.03 22.16
C ILE A 311 -4.25 28.30 21.94
N GLU A 312 -4.62 28.59 20.70
CA GLU A 312 -5.41 29.77 20.33
C GLU A 312 -6.78 29.79 21.03
N LYS A 313 -7.46 28.64 21.13
CA LYS A 313 -8.73 28.53 21.89
C LYS A 313 -8.54 28.84 23.37
N GLY A 314 -7.45 28.35 23.98
CA GLY A 314 -7.13 28.66 25.37
C GLY A 314 -6.91 30.16 25.59
N ILE A 315 -6.19 30.81 24.67
CA ILE A 315 -5.98 32.27 24.67
C ILE A 315 -7.30 33.03 24.48
N GLU A 316 -8.17 32.58 23.58
CA GLU A 316 -9.47 33.21 23.33
C GLU A 316 -10.36 33.20 24.59
N TYR A 317 -10.38 32.08 25.31
CA TYR A 317 -11.14 31.94 26.54
C TYR A 317 -10.65 32.85 27.68
N GLN A 318 -9.36 33.19 27.73
CA GLN A 318 -8.87 34.19 28.70
C GLN A 318 -9.52 35.56 28.53
N LYS A 319 -9.96 35.90 27.32
CA LYS A 319 -10.58 37.20 26.99
C LYS A 319 -12.05 37.27 27.42
N GLN A 320 -12.63 36.17 27.89
CA GLN A 320 -14.02 36.06 28.30
C GLN A 320 -14.21 36.48 29.77
N SER A 321 -15.46 36.50 30.24
CA SER A 321 -15.77 36.85 31.64
C SER A 321 -15.21 35.81 32.62
N LYS A 322 -15.00 36.20 33.89
CA LYS A 322 -14.48 35.29 34.92
C LYS A 322 -15.36 34.06 35.15
N GLU A 323 -16.69 34.22 35.04
CA GLU A 323 -17.65 33.14 35.19
C GLU A 323 -17.56 32.15 34.02
N GLU A 324 -17.45 32.67 32.80
CA GLU A 324 -17.28 31.86 31.60
C GLU A 324 -15.96 31.10 31.61
N LEU A 325 -14.86 31.77 32.01
CA LEU A 325 -13.55 31.16 32.14
C LEU A 325 -13.57 29.96 33.10
N LYS A 326 -14.21 30.11 34.27
CA LYS A 326 -14.35 29.02 35.25
C LYS A 326 -15.18 27.86 34.70
N ARG A 327 -16.26 28.14 33.96
CA ARG A 327 -17.07 27.11 33.31
C ARG A 327 -16.25 26.34 32.27
N ARG A 328 -15.52 27.04 31.40
CA ARG A 328 -14.65 26.43 30.38
C ARG A 328 -13.56 25.58 30.99
N GLN A 329 -12.93 26.04 32.06
CA GLN A 329 -11.95 25.24 32.80
C GLN A 329 -12.55 23.90 33.26
N GLN A 330 -13.74 23.92 33.86
CA GLN A 330 -14.40 22.70 34.34
C GLN A 330 -14.79 21.74 33.21
N GLU A 331 -15.23 22.26 32.07
CA GLU A 331 -15.54 21.48 30.86
C GLU A 331 -14.28 20.76 30.34
N ILE A 332 -13.18 21.50 30.17
CA ILE A 332 -11.90 20.97 29.67
C ILE A 332 -11.33 19.92 30.63
N GLU A 333 -11.36 20.17 31.93
CA GLU A 333 -10.92 19.19 32.94
C GLU A 333 -11.78 17.92 32.94
N ALA A 334 -13.07 18.02 32.65
CA ALA A 334 -13.96 16.86 32.53
C ALA A 334 -13.64 16.02 31.28
N GLU A 335 -13.40 16.68 30.15
CA GLU A 335 -12.96 16.04 28.90
C GLU A 335 -11.63 15.31 29.11
N LEU A 336 -10.66 15.96 29.74
CA LEU A 336 -9.35 15.39 30.04
C LEU A 336 -9.46 14.12 30.91
N ARG A 337 -10.33 14.13 31.93
CA ARG A 337 -10.61 12.94 32.75
C ARG A 337 -11.20 11.80 31.92
N SER A 338 -12.08 12.10 30.97
CA SER A 338 -12.67 11.11 30.06
C SER A 338 -11.59 10.47 29.16
N LEU A 339 -10.72 11.29 28.56
CA LEU A 339 -9.62 10.82 27.71
C LEU A 339 -8.66 9.91 28.47
N ARG A 340 -8.28 10.29 29.69
CA ARG A 340 -7.42 9.47 30.57
C ARG A 340 -8.06 8.12 30.91
N ASN A 341 -9.37 8.08 31.19
CA ASN A 341 -10.09 6.82 31.42
C ASN A 341 -10.06 5.91 30.17
N ILE A 342 -10.31 6.49 28.99
CA ILE A 342 -10.23 5.74 27.72
C ILE A 342 -8.82 5.17 27.55
N LYS A 343 -7.79 5.98 27.76
CA LYS A 343 -6.37 5.57 27.67
C LYS A 343 -6.04 4.40 28.60
N GLU A 344 -6.49 4.45 29.86
CA GLU A 344 -6.32 3.36 30.83
C GLU A 344 -7.02 2.07 30.39
N ARG A 345 -8.26 2.18 29.88
CA ARG A 345 -9.02 1.03 29.37
C ARG A 345 -8.31 0.37 28.20
N VAL A 346 -7.84 1.14 27.22
CA VAL A 346 -7.11 0.59 26.06
C VAL A 346 -5.77 -0.01 26.48
N SER A 347 -5.06 0.62 27.41
CA SER A 347 -3.82 0.08 27.98
C SER A 347 -4.04 -1.28 28.67
N SER A 348 -5.18 -1.48 29.33
CA SER A 348 -5.50 -2.78 29.94
C SER A 348 -5.79 -3.89 28.91
N ILE A 349 -6.38 -3.53 27.76
CA ILE A 349 -6.57 -4.46 26.62
C ILE A 349 -5.22 -4.91 26.07
N ILE A 350 -4.24 -4.02 25.93
CA ILE A 350 -2.90 -4.39 25.47
C ILE A 350 -2.19 -5.30 26.48
N LYS A 351 -2.28 -5.00 27.77
CA LYS A 351 -1.68 -5.86 28.82
C LYS A 351 -2.29 -7.26 28.84
N SER A 352 -3.61 -7.39 28.66
CA SER A 352 -4.28 -8.70 28.64
C SER A 352 -3.91 -9.52 27.41
N THR A 353 -3.72 -8.89 26.25
CA THR A 353 -3.23 -9.59 25.04
C THR A 353 -1.77 -10.06 25.17
N GLN A 354 -0.90 -9.32 25.87
CA GLN A 354 0.50 -9.73 26.15
C GLN A 354 0.60 -10.95 27.07
N LEU A 355 -0.23 -11.02 28.12
CA LEU A 355 -0.28 -12.16 29.04
C LEU A 355 -0.72 -13.46 28.34
N ASN A 356 -1.67 -13.38 27.42
CA ASN A 356 -2.14 -14.56 26.67
C ASN A 356 -1.10 -15.08 25.67
N LEU A 357 -0.33 -14.20 25.03
CA LEU A 357 0.76 -14.58 24.12
C LEU A 357 1.94 -15.25 24.85
N THR A 358 2.30 -14.75 26.04
CA THR A 358 3.36 -15.34 26.87
C THR A 358 2.96 -16.70 27.43
N THR A 359 1.68 -16.88 27.82
CA THR A 359 1.18 -18.16 28.31
C THR A 359 1.13 -19.22 27.19
N ASN A 360 0.80 -18.85 25.96
CA ASN A 360 0.75 -19.77 24.82
C ASN A 360 2.13 -20.15 24.26
N ASN A 361 3.16 -19.31 24.45
CA ASN A 361 4.54 -19.63 24.06
C ASN A 361 5.25 -20.59 25.05
N ILE A 362 4.67 -20.86 26.22
CA ILE A 362 5.23 -21.79 27.22
C ILE A 362 4.80 -23.26 26.93
N PHE A 363 3.89 -23.49 25.99
CA PHE A 363 3.37 -24.82 25.62
C PHE A 363 3.84 -25.34 24.25
N TYR A 364 4.95 -24.82 23.72
CA TYR A 364 5.60 -25.36 22.52
C TYR A 364 6.80 -26.24 22.85
#